data_AF-A0A815XZ96-F1
#
_entry.id   AF-A0A815XZ96-F1
#
_cell.length_a   1.000
_cell.length_b   1.000
_cell.length_c   1.000
_cell.angle_alpha   90.00
_cell.angle_beta   90.00
_cell.angle_gamma   90.00
#
_symmetry.space_group_name_H-M   'P 1'
#
loop_
_entity.id
_entity.type
_entity.pdbx_description
1 polymer ?
#
loop_
_entity_poly.entity_id
_entity_poly.type
_entity_poly.pdbx_seq_one_letter_code
_entity_poly.pdbx_strand_id
1 'polypeptide(L)'
;KQSYNNVWTDVVPLPSTHGVALTSPYGGSNPPVNRTFVPSDRINWTVQWDDYTPVDYTSPSVVKDQITDKRPFWADDPDPKQVQHYNKLDGEIDRTSFHGVYYVDEHTNRPRNPVGRTGMTQRGGLGRWGPNHAADPIIT
;
A
#
# COMPACT_ATOMS: atom_id res chain seq x y z
N LYS A 1 -39.38 -9.24 -11.91
CA LYS A 1 -38.01 -8.97 -12.43
C LYS A 1 -37.80 -7.47 -12.43
N GLN A 2 -37.27 -6.93 -11.33
CA GLN A 2 -36.99 -5.50 -11.21
C GLN A 2 -35.47 -5.39 -11.20
N SER A 3 -34.92 -4.88 -12.30
CA SER A 3 -33.51 -4.58 -12.44
C SER A 3 -33.18 -3.41 -11.52
N TYR A 4 -32.46 -3.68 -10.44
CA TYR A 4 -31.83 -2.64 -9.64
C TYR A 4 -30.67 -2.08 -10.45
N ASN A 5 -30.83 -0.85 -10.93
CA ASN A 5 -29.75 -0.10 -11.57
C ASN A 5 -28.71 0.26 -10.49
N ASN A 6 -27.50 -0.27 -10.64
CA ASN A 6 -26.31 0.11 -9.88
C ASN A 6 -26.02 1.60 -10.06
N VAL A 7 -26.17 2.40 -8.99
CA VAL A 7 -25.74 3.80 -8.95
C VAL A 7 -25.10 4.08 -7.59
N TRP A 8 -23.96 3.45 -7.30
CA TRP A 8 -23.00 3.87 -6.26
C TRP A 8 -21.63 3.32 -6.66
N THR A 9 -20.95 3.97 -7.61
CA THR A 9 -19.49 3.85 -7.70
C THR A 9 -18.91 5.03 -6.94
N ASP A 10 -19.12 5.06 -5.62
CA ASP A 10 -18.62 6.12 -4.74
C ASP A 10 -17.11 5.94 -4.58
N VAL A 11 -16.36 6.42 -5.56
CA VAL A 11 -14.92 6.61 -5.41
C VAL A 11 -14.72 7.65 -4.34
N VAL A 12 -14.17 7.25 -3.20
CA VAL A 12 -13.81 8.17 -2.13
C VAL A 12 -12.66 9.04 -2.64
N PRO A 13 -12.77 10.38 -2.59
CA PRO A 13 -11.70 11.25 -3.05
C PRO A 13 -10.47 11.12 -2.13
N LEU A 14 -9.29 11.08 -2.74
CA LEU A 14 -8.03 11.05 -1.99
C LEU A 14 -7.75 12.41 -1.34
N PRO A 15 -7.13 12.45 -0.15
CA PRO A 15 -6.63 13.69 0.41
C PRO A 15 -5.46 14.24 -0.44
N SER A 16 -5.21 15.55 -0.33
CA SER A 16 -4.07 16.20 -1.02
C SER A 16 -2.71 15.91 -0.36
N THR A 17 -2.69 15.37 0.86
CA THR A 17 -1.49 14.99 1.61
C THR A 17 -1.79 13.88 2.62
N HIS A 18 -0.74 13.27 3.17
CA HIS A 18 -0.82 12.17 4.15
C HIS A 18 0.27 12.30 5.22
N GLY A 19 0.12 13.28 6.14
CA GLY A 19 1.16 13.62 7.12
C GLY A 19 1.72 12.43 7.91
N VAL A 20 0.86 11.53 8.40
CA VAL A 20 1.28 10.32 9.15
C VAL A 20 2.09 9.36 8.28
N ALA A 21 1.79 9.25 6.98
CA ALA A 21 2.55 8.38 6.08
C ALA A 21 3.97 8.92 5.78
N LEU A 22 4.27 10.17 6.16
CA LEU A 22 5.58 10.82 5.99
C LEU A 22 6.42 10.80 7.27
N THR A 23 5.86 10.43 8.42
CA THR A 23 6.58 10.46 9.70
C THR A 23 7.64 9.37 9.79
N SER A 24 8.76 9.71 10.43
CA SER A 24 9.84 8.79 10.80
C SER A 24 10.03 8.77 12.32
N PRO A 25 10.54 7.65 12.90
CA PRO A 25 10.81 6.39 12.23
C PRO A 25 9.53 5.67 11.81
N TYR A 26 9.65 4.68 10.92
CA TYR A 26 8.54 3.81 10.57
C TYR A 26 8.01 3.09 11.82
N GLY A 27 6.71 3.19 12.07
CA GLY A 27 6.07 2.60 13.25
C GLY A 27 6.36 1.10 13.38
N GLY A 28 6.77 0.67 14.57
CA GLY A 28 7.08 -0.74 14.85
C GLY A 28 8.39 -1.27 14.26
N SER A 29 9.20 -0.43 13.60
CA SER A 29 10.52 -0.84 13.12
C SER A 29 11.53 -0.97 14.26
N ASN A 30 12.27 -2.09 14.29
CA ASN A 30 13.40 -2.31 15.19
C ASN A 30 14.52 -3.07 14.43
N PRO A 31 15.69 -2.45 14.18
CA PRO A 31 16.05 -1.08 14.55
C PRO A 31 15.18 -0.02 13.85
N PRO A 32 15.15 1.24 14.36
CA PRO A 32 14.37 2.32 13.76
C PRO A 32 14.76 2.56 12.29
N VAL A 33 13.76 2.63 11.42
CA VAL A 33 13.94 2.93 9.99
C VAL A 33 13.42 4.33 9.70
N ASN A 34 14.31 5.22 9.25
CA ASN A 34 13.94 6.57 8.85
C ASN A 34 13.62 6.61 7.35
N ARG A 35 12.52 7.25 6.98
CA ARG A 35 12.11 7.46 5.60
C ARG A 35 12.99 8.53 4.95
N THR A 36 13.14 8.46 3.64
CA THR A 36 13.67 9.58 2.84
C THR A 36 12.72 10.77 3.01
N PHE A 37 13.26 11.95 3.34
CA PHE A 37 12.43 13.15 3.47
C PHE A 37 11.73 13.47 2.14
N VAL A 38 10.42 13.73 2.19
CA VAL A 38 9.60 14.10 1.03
C VAL A 38 9.11 15.54 1.22
N PRO A 39 9.66 16.52 0.49
CA PRO A 39 9.14 17.88 0.45
C PRO A 39 7.66 17.90 0.05
N SER A 40 6.90 18.87 0.58
CA SER A 40 5.46 18.96 0.34
C SER A 40 5.08 19.11 -1.14
N ASP A 41 5.91 19.82 -1.92
CA ASP A 41 5.78 20.00 -3.37
C ASP A 41 6.19 18.76 -4.18
N ARG A 42 6.75 17.73 -3.54
CA ARG A 42 7.20 16.48 -4.16
C ARG A 42 6.39 15.26 -3.76
N ILE A 43 5.34 15.41 -2.94
CA ILE A 43 4.44 14.31 -2.55
C ILE A 43 3.76 13.71 -3.79
N ASN A 44 3.24 14.54 -4.70
CA ASN A 44 2.48 14.07 -5.85
C ASN A 44 3.39 13.38 -6.90
N TRP A 45 3.02 12.17 -7.32
CA TRP A 45 3.75 11.36 -8.31
C TRP A 45 3.92 12.04 -9.67
N THR A 46 3.01 12.94 -10.05
CA THR A 46 3.09 13.71 -11.31
C THR A 46 4.26 14.67 -11.36
N VAL A 47 4.77 15.09 -10.20
CA VAL A 47 5.98 15.90 -10.12
C VAL A 47 7.18 14.97 -10.35
N GLN A 48 7.90 15.20 -11.45
CA GLN A 48 9.13 14.48 -11.76
C GLN A 48 10.14 14.67 -10.62
N TRP A 49 10.81 13.60 -10.21
CA TRP A 49 11.83 13.66 -9.17
C TRP A 49 12.75 12.45 -9.33
N ASP A 50 13.74 12.59 -10.21
CA ASP A 50 14.56 11.47 -10.66
C ASP A 50 15.52 10.98 -9.57
N ASP A 51 15.98 11.88 -8.69
CA ASP A 51 16.83 11.56 -7.55
C ASP A 51 16.06 10.98 -6.35
N TYR A 52 14.74 10.74 -6.49
CA TYR A 52 13.93 10.19 -5.41
C TYR A 52 14.34 8.74 -5.10
N THR A 53 15.10 8.61 -4.02
CA THR A 53 15.64 7.32 -3.55
C THR A 53 14.99 6.98 -2.21
N PRO A 54 13.79 6.37 -2.19
CA PRO A 54 13.12 5.97 -0.95
C PRO A 54 13.88 4.83 -0.26
N VAL A 55 13.72 4.72 1.06
CA VAL A 55 14.26 3.58 1.82
C VAL A 55 13.45 2.31 1.54
N ASP A 56 14.14 1.21 1.26
CA ASP A 56 13.53 -0.12 1.13
C ASP A 56 13.33 -0.74 2.51
N TYR A 57 12.09 -1.04 2.90
CA TYR A 57 11.83 -1.70 4.17
C TYR A 57 10.60 -2.61 4.18
N THR A 58 10.80 -3.86 4.62
CA THR A 58 9.72 -4.78 5.00
C THR A 58 10.04 -5.33 6.40
N SER A 59 9.03 -5.32 7.29
CA SER A 59 9.16 -5.84 8.64
C SER A 59 9.52 -7.34 8.62
N PRO A 60 10.43 -7.81 9.48
CA PRO A 60 10.73 -9.24 9.61
C PRO A 60 9.47 -10.11 9.81
N SER A 61 8.47 -9.59 10.53
CA SER A 61 7.19 -10.29 10.78
C SER A 61 6.34 -10.49 9.52
N VAL A 62 6.53 -9.67 8.48
CA VAL A 62 5.87 -9.84 7.17
C VAL A 62 6.62 -10.86 6.31
N VAL A 63 7.95 -10.90 6.45
CA VAL A 63 8.80 -11.82 5.67
C VAL A 63 8.62 -13.26 6.16
N LYS A 64 8.64 -13.45 7.49
CA LYS A 64 8.56 -14.78 8.10
C LYS A 64 7.91 -14.75 9.48
N ASP A 65 7.13 -15.78 9.73
CA ASP A 65 6.62 -16.12 11.04
C ASP A 65 7.76 -16.64 11.93
N GLN A 66 7.83 -16.16 13.17
CA GLN A 66 8.96 -16.45 14.05
C GLN A 66 8.99 -17.88 14.58
N ILE A 67 7.85 -18.58 14.57
CA ILE A 67 7.73 -19.93 15.11
C ILE A 67 7.94 -20.96 13.99
N THR A 68 7.32 -20.73 12.83
CA THR A 68 7.31 -21.68 11.72
C THR A 68 8.43 -21.42 10.71
N ASP A 69 9.11 -20.27 10.78
CA ASP A 69 10.10 -19.76 9.80
C ASP A 69 9.57 -19.73 8.34
N LYS A 70 8.25 -19.75 8.20
CA LYS A 70 7.54 -19.68 6.91
C LYS A 70 6.95 -18.29 6.73
N ARG A 71 6.71 -17.90 5.48
CA ARG A 71 5.93 -16.71 5.18
C ARG A 71 4.53 -16.84 5.84
N PRO A 72 4.04 -15.85 6.58
CA PRO A 72 2.69 -15.89 7.12
C PRO A 72 1.64 -15.94 6.01
N PHE A 73 0.55 -16.68 6.23
CA PHE A 73 -0.52 -16.83 5.22
C PHE A 73 -1.21 -15.51 4.87
N TRP A 74 -1.18 -14.53 5.79
CA TRP A 74 -1.75 -13.19 5.59
C TRP A 74 -0.84 -12.26 4.79
N ALA A 75 0.40 -12.66 4.50
CA ALA A 75 1.38 -11.86 3.76
C ALA A 75 1.54 -12.37 2.32
N ASP A 76 1.59 -11.45 1.37
CA ASP A 76 1.91 -11.74 -0.01
C ASP A 76 3.37 -12.17 -0.17
N ASP A 77 3.68 -12.77 -1.32
CA ASP A 77 5.06 -13.03 -1.71
C ASP A 77 5.93 -11.76 -1.67
N PRO A 78 7.19 -11.84 -1.21
CA PRO A 78 8.14 -10.73 -1.32
C PRO A 78 8.37 -10.24 -2.75
N ASP A 79 8.25 -11.11 -3.75
CA ASP A 79 8.30 -10.70 -5.14
C ASP A 79 6.91 -10.22 -5.60
N PRO A 80 6.72 -8.90 -5.88
CA PRO A 80 5.44 -8.38 -6.33
C PRO A 80 4.99 -8.99 -7.66
N LYS A 81 5.88 -9.59 -8.46
CA LYS A 81 5.53 -10.28 -9.70
C LYS A 81 4.70 -11.55 -9.48
N GLN A 82 4.64 -12.06 -8.25
CA GLN A 82 3.76 -13.18 -7.90
C GLN A 82 2.30 -12.75 -7.69
N VAL A 83 2.02 -11.44 -7.60
CA VAL A 83 0.66 -10.93 -7.55
C VAL A 83 0.08 -10.93 -8.96
N GLN A 84 -0.97 -11.72 -9.18
CA GLN A 84 -1.54 -11.91 -10.51
C GLN A 84 -2.39 -10.72 -10.95
N HIS A 85 -3.15 -10.14 -10.01
CA HIS A 85 -4.30 -9.31 -10.34
C HIS A 85 -4.46 -8.11 -9.41
N TYR A 86 -3.88 -6.97 -9.75
CA TYR A 86 -4.15 -5.70 -9.07
C TYR A 86 -5.48 -5.07 -9.50
N ASN A 87 -6.02 -4.17 -8.66
CA ASN A 87 -7.25 -3.40 -8.91
C ASN A 87 -8.52 -4.25 -9.13
N LYS A 88 -8.53 -5.49 -8.66
CA LYS A 88 -9.68 -6.41 -8.72
C LYS A 88 -9.55 -7.49 -7.65
N LEU A 89 -10.55 -8.37 -7.56
CA LEU A 89 -10.47 -9.57 -6.73
C LEU A 89 -9.42 -10.55 -7.31
N ASP A 90 -8.47 -10.94 -6.49
CA ASP A 90 -7.36 -11.86 -6.79
C ASP A 90 -7.49 -13.12 -5.92
N GLY A 91 -8.30 -14.08 -6.40
CA GLY A 91 -8.72 -15.22 -5.59
C GLY A 91 -9.61 -14.76 -4.42
N GLU A 92 -9.13 -14.96 -3.19
CA GLU A 92 -9.81 -14.53 -1.96
C GLU A 92 -9.33 -13.15 -1.45
N ILE A 93 -8.35 -12.55 -2.13
CA ILE A 93 -7.78 -11.27 -1.72
C ILE A 93 -8.42 -10.18 -2.58
N ASP A 94 -9.24 -9.33 -1.96
CA ASP A 94 -9.70 -8.11 -2.61
C ASP A 94 -8.53 -7.12 -2.70
N ARG A 95 -8.11 -6.80 -3.92
CA ARG A 95 -7.07 -5.81 -4.22
C ARG A 95 -7.65 -4.55 -4.87
N THR A 96 -8.96 -4.33 -4.77
CA THR A 96 -9.56 -3.06 -5.18
C THR A 96 -9.25 -1.97 -4.15
N SER A 97 -9.31 -0.71 -4.58
CA SER A 97 -9.23 0.43 -3.66
C SER A 97 -10.55 1.18 -3.73
N PHE A 98 -11.06 1.58 -2.56
CA PHE A 98 -12.22 2.47 -2.47
C PHE A 98 -11.95 3.87 -3.03
N HIS A 99 -10.68 4.20 -3.31
CA HIS A 99 -10.26 5.44 -3.96
C HIS A 99 -10.05 5.28 -5.48
N GLY A 100 -10.56 4.21 -6.08
CA GLY A 100 -10.45 3.93 -7.51
C GLY A 100 -9.16 3.21 -7.90
N VAL A 101 -8.89 3.13 -9.20
CA VAL A 101 -7.74 2.40 -9.75
C VAL A 101 -6.43 3.07 -9.33
N TYR A 102 -5.55 2.31 -8.67
CA TYR A 102 -4.20 2.75 -8.37
C TYR A 102 -3.22 2.29 -9.45
N TYR A 103 -2.19 3.10 -9.67
CA TYR A 103 -1.14 2.79 -10.64
C TYR A 103 -0.26 1.63 -10.14
N VAL A 104 0.07 0.71 -11.05
CA VAL A 104 1.05 -0.36 -10.84
C VAL A 104 2.23 -0.07 -11.76
N ASP A 105 3.42 0.00 -11.17
CA ASP A 105 4.64 0.26 -11.92
C ASP A 105 5.00 -0.92 -12.81
N GLU A 106 5.03 -0.71 -14.12
CA GLU A 106 5.21 -1.77 -15.11
C GLU A 106 6.57 -2.47 -15.01
N HIS A 107 7.60 -1.78 -14.52
CA HIS A 107 8.95 -2.34 -14.42
C HIS A 107 9.12 -3.19 -13.15
N THR A 108 8.61 -2.69 -12.03
CA THR A 108 8.77 -3.34 -10.72
C THR A 108 7.59 -4.21 -10.31
N ASN A 109 6.46 -4.12 -11.03
CA ASN A 109 5.15 -4.65 -10.68
C ASN A 109 4.62 -4.16 -9.32
N ARG A 110 5.14 -3.04 -8.77
CA ARG A 110 4.75 -2.53 -7.46
C ARG A 110 3.61 -1.52 -7.57
N PRO A 111 2.57 -1.61 -6.72
CA PRO A 111 1.54 -0.58 -6.65
C PRO A 111 2.12 0.71 -6.05
N ARG A 112 1.73 1.86 -6.61
CA ARG A 112 2.04 3.18 -6.03
C ARG A 112 0.92 3.61 -5.09
N ASN A 113 1.29 4.18 -3.94
CA ASN A 113 0.31 4.78 -3.04
C ASN A 113 -0.45 5.89 -3.80
N PRO A 114 -1.78 5.81 -3.93
CA PRO A 114 -2.56 6.75 -4.72
C PRO A 114 -2.49 8.20 -4.21
N VAL A 115 -2.20 8.42 -2.91
CA VAL A 115 -2.06 9.77 -2.34
C VAL A 115 -0.70 10.41 -2.69
N GLY A 116 0.38 9.62 -2.82
CA GLY A 116 1.70 10.15 -3.19
C GLY A 116 2.91 9.38 -2.63
N ARG A 117 4.08 9.98 -2.78
CA ARG A 117 5.37 9.52 -2.22
C ARG A 117 5.33 9.51 -0.70
N THR A 118 6.02 8.55 -0.10
CA THR A 118 6.10 8.37 1.36
C THR A 118 7.53 8.31 1.91
N GLY A 119 8.55 8.43 1.06
CA GLY A 119 9.95 8.28 1.47
C GLY A 119 10.40 6.84 1.73
N MET A 120 9.52 5.86 1.49
CA MET A 120 9.79 4.44 1.69
C MET A 120 9.13 3.61 0.58
N THR A 121 9.74 2.49 0.22
CA THR A 121 9.19 1.48 -0.69
C THR A 121 9.12 0.12 0.01
N GLN A 122 8.67 -0.89 -0.71
CA GLN A 122 8.24 -2.19 -0.16
C GLN A 122 6.98 -2.03 0.72
N ARG A 123 6.76 -2.97 1.66
CA ARG A 123 5.48 -3.08 2.38
C ARG A 123 5.51 -2.53 3.80
N GLY A 124 6.68 -2.23 4.37
CA GLY A 124 6.81 -1.98 5.79
C GLY A 124 6.23 -3.16 6.60
N GLY A 125 5.31 -2.88 7.51
CA GLY A 125 4.59 -3.89 8.31
C GLY A 125 3.31 -4.43 7.66
N LEU A 126 2.99 -4.05 6.43
CA LEU A 126 1.76 -4.48 5.75
C LEU A 126 1.94 -5.84 5.06
N GLY A 127 0.91 -6.69 5.09
CA GLY A 127 0.96 -8.01 4.48
C GLY A 127 0.84 -7.99 2.97
N ARG A 128 -0.07 -7.15 2.46
CA ARG A 128 -0.45 -7.12 1.05
C ARG A 128 0.28 -6.04 0.27
N TRP A 129 0.59 -6.34 -0.98
CA TRP A 129 0.95 -5.34 -1.97
C TRP A 129 -0.29 -4.53 -2.36
N GLY A 130 -0.24 -3.20 -2.14
CA GLY A 130 -1.34 -2.29 -2.47
C GLY A 130 -2.28 -2.09 -1.27
N PRO A 131 -3.60 -2.02 -1.50
CA PRO A 131 -4.58 -1.86 -0.42
C PRO A 131 -4.50 -2.97 0.64
N ASN A 132 -4.62 -2.58 1.90
CA ASN A 132 -4.77 -3.50 3.04
C ASN A 132 -6.06 -3.10 3.75
N HIS A 133 -7.17 -3.78 3.44
CA HIS A 133 -8.49 -3.42 3.95
C HIS A 133 -8.60 -3.63 5.46
N ALA A 134 -9.25 -2.68 6.13
CA ALA A 134 -9.63 -2.74 7.53
C ALA A 134 -11.11 -2.37 7.65
N ALA A 135 -11.73 -2.70 8.78
CA ALA A 135 -13.10 -2.35 9.10
C ALA A 135 -13.15 -1.81 10.53
N ASP A 136 -13.76 -0.64 10.71
CA ASP A 136 -13.91 0.03 11.99
C ASP A 136 -15.39 0.00 12.41
N PRO A 137 -15.85 -1.04 13.13
CA PRO A 137 -17.24 -1.10 13.58
C PRO A 137 -17.50 -0.07 14.68
N ILE A 138 -18.45 0.83 14.46
CA ILE A 138 -18.90 1.80 15.45
C ILE A 138 -20.24 1.31 16.00
N ILE A 139 -20.28 1.01 17.30
CA ILE A 139 -21.50 0.66 18.02
C ILE A 139 -21.96 1.93 18.74
N THR A 140 -23.13 2.42 18.36
CA THR A 140 -23.79 3.59 18.94
C THR A 140 -24.98 3.17 19.78
#